data_AF-A0A1Z4RA92-F1
#
_entry.id   AF-A0A1Z4RA92-F1
#
_cell.length_a   1.000
_cell.length_b   1.000
_cell.length_c   1.000
_cell.angle_alpha   90.00
_cell.angle_beta   90.00
_cell.angle_gamma   90.00
#
_symmetry.space_group_name_H-M   'P 1'
#
loop_
_entity.id
_entity.type
_entity.pdbx_description
1 polymer ?
#
loop_
_entity_poly.entity_id
_entity_poly.type
_entity_poly.pdbx_seq_one_letter_code
_entity_poly.pdbx_strand_id
1 'polypeptide(L)' 'MTGTMEIKNEEFWLKQGDRVQHKKDPGVEGTVVHIDGNLIEAYGVTTCLVRWDDCPTPAIQWTTSLFLSDKGNNK' A
#
# COMPACT_ATOMS: atom_id res chain seq x y z
N MET A 1 -10.06 24.36 15.96
CA MET A 1 -10.69 23.25 15.22
C MET A 1 -9.65 22.73 14.24
N THR A 2 -8.91 21.68 14.60
CA THR A 2 -7.91 21.08 13.71
C THR A 2 -8.63 20.14 12.76
N GLY A 3 -8.88 20.60 11.53
CA GLY A 3 -9.44 19.75 10.48
C GLY A 3 -8.43 18.67 10.13
N THR A 4 -8.72 17.43 10.49
CA THR A 4 -8.06 16.26 9.92
C THR A 4 -8.45 16.20 8.45
N MET A 5 -7.52 16.56 7.56
CA MET A 5 -7.64 16.29 6.14
C MET A 5 -7.61 14.77 5.96
N GLU A 6 -8.80 14.16 5.91
CA GLU A 6 -8.94 12.80 5.41
C GLU A 6 -8.54 12.84 3.93
N ILE A 7 -7.41 12.22 3.59
CA ILE A 7 -7.12 11.89 2.20
C ILE A 7 -8.32 11.10 1.70
N LYS A 8 -9.05 11.66 0.73
CA LYS A 8 -10.05 10.91 -0.02
C LYS A 8 -9.29 9.78 -0.72
N ASN A 9 -9.38 8.57 -0.16
CA ASN A 9 -8.83 7.32 -0.67
C ASN A 9 -9.29 6.94 -2.09
N GLU A 10 -9.98 7.82 -2.81
CA GLU A 10 -10.63 7.53 -4.09
C GLU A 10 -9.71 7.72 -5.31
N GLU A 11 -8.53 8.35 -5.17
CA GLU A 11 -7.61 8.61 -6.31
C GLU A 11 -6.23 7.93 -6.21
N PHE A 12 -5.89 7.24 -5.12
CA PHE A 12 -4.59 6.56 -5.01
C PHE A 12 -4.64 5.14 -5.61
N TRP A 13 -3.60 4.74 -6.34
CA TRP A 13 -3.57 3.43 -7.05
C TRP A 13 -3.58 2.20 -6.13
N LEU A 14 -3.32 2.42 -4.84
CA LEU A 14 -3.29 1.40 -3.81
C LEU A 14 -4.36 1.71 -2.77
N LYS A 15 -5.03 0.69 -2.26
CA LYS A 15 -5.98 0.79 -1.14
C LYS A 15 -5.73 -0.26 -0.08
N GLN A 16 -6.27 -0.04 1.11
CA GLN A 16 -6.29 -1.04 2.17
C GLN A 16 -7.02 -2.31 1.69
N GLY A 17 -6.43 -3.47 1.96
CA GLY A 17 -6.91 -4.78 1.52
C GLY A 17 -6.26 -5.27 0.23
N ASP A 18 -5.58 -4.40 -0.53
CA ASP A 18 -4.90 -4.83 -1.75
C ASP A 18 -3.78 -5.83 -1.45
N ARG A 19 -3.64 -6.80 -2.34
CA ARG A 19 -2.50 -7.71 -2.36
C ARG A 19 -1.36 -7.07 -3.12
N VAL A 20 -0.19 -7.06 -2.52
CA VAL A 20 1.02 -6.46 -3.08
C VAL A 20 2.16 -7.46 -3.06
N GLN A 21 3.11 -7.26 -3.96
CA GLN A 21 4.40 -7.93 -3.93
C GLN A 21 5.52 -6.90 -3.79
N HIS A 22 6.60 -7.29 -3.14
CA HIS A 22 7.79 -6.45 -3.06
C HIS A 22 8.55 -6.46 -4.40
N LYS A 23 8.90 -5.28 -4.93
CA LYS A 23 9.60 -5.17 -6.23
C LYS A 23 10.99 -5.81 -6.24
N LYS A 24 11.69 -5.81 -5.10
CA LYS A 24 13.07 -6.31 -5.00
C LYS A 24 13.16 -7.77 -4.57
N ASP A 25 12.10 -8.30 -3.97
CA ASP A 25 12.06 -9.67 -3.45
C ASP A 25 10.90 -10.42 -4.11
N PRO A 26 11.13 -10.97 -5.33
CA PRO A 26 10.10 -11.69 -6.06
C PRO A 26 9.56 -12.87 -5.25
N GLY A 27 8.23 -12.98 -5.18
CA GLY A 27 7.56 -14.02 -4.40
C GLY A 27 7.21 -13.63 -2.95
N VAL A 28 7.72 -12.48 -2.45
CA VAL A 28 7.28 -11.93 -1.18
C VAL A 28 5.97 -11.17 -1.40
N GLU A 29 4.87 -11.79 -0.96
CA GLU A 29 3.53 -11.21 -1.04
C GLU A 29 3.01 -10.75 0.33
N GLY A 30 2.14 -9.75 0.31
CA GLY A 30 1.49 -9.24 1.52
C GLY A 30 0.20 -8.50 1.22
N THR A 31 -0.47 -8.11 2.28
CA THR A 31 -1.72 -7.34 2.22
C THR A 31 -1.51 -5.97 2.84
N VAL A 32 -1.95 -4.93 2.14
CA VAL A 32 -1.96 -3.56 2.68
C VAL A 32 -2.98 -3.48 3.80
N VAL A 33 -2.54 -3.12 5.01
CA VAL A 33 -3.42 -2.98 6.19
C VAL A 33 -3.72 -1.53 6.51
N HIS A 34 -2.90 -0.59 6.04
CA HIS A 34 -3.10 0.85 6.23
C HIS A 34 -2.29 1.63 5.19
N ILE A 35 -2.80 2.77 4.75
CA ILE A 35 -2.09 3.72 3.88
C ILE A 35 -1.99 5.03 4.63
N ASP A 36 -0.79 5.59 4.65
CA ASP A 36 -0.54 6.86 5.31
C ASP A 36 -1.25 7.99 4.55
N GLY A 37 -1.90 8.87 5.30
CA GLY A 37 -2.56 10.07 4.80
C GLY A 37 -1.60 11.20 4.41
N ASN A 38 -0.29 10.97 4.39
CA ASN A 38 0.70 11.94 3.93
C ASN A 38 1.14 11.60 2.50
N LEU A 39 0.29 11.90 1.52
CA LEU A 39 0.62 11.76 0.11
C LEU A 39 1.57 12.88 -0.34
N ILE A 40 2.71 12.51 -0.89
CA ILE A 40 3.61 13.46 -1.55
C ILE A 40 3.13 13.62 -2.99
N GLU A 41 2.23 14.58 -3.22
CA GLU A 41 1.52 14.77 -4.49
C GLU A 41 2.47 14.90 -5.70
N ALA A 42 3.60 15.59 -5.53
CA ALA A 42 4.59 15.80 -6.59
C ALA A 42 5.16 14.50 -7.21
N TYR A 43 5.12 13.39 -6.45
CA TYR A 43 5.61 12.10 -6.91
C TYR A 43 4.52 11.01 -6.93
N GLY A 44 3.33 11.29 -6.36
CA GLY A 44 2.29 10.27 -6.18
C GLY A 44 2.76 9.12 -5.29
N VAL A 45 3.51 9.42 -4.22
CA VAL A 45 4.10 8.40 -3.32
C VAL A 45 3.73 8.67 -1.88
N THR A 46 3.62 7.59 -1.10
CA THR A 46 3.44 7.66 0.35
C THR A 46 3.99 6.38 0.98
N THR A 47 3.83 6.24 2.29
CA THR A 47 4.10 5.01 3.03
C THR A 47 2.81 4.24 3.31
N CYS A 48 2.92 2.94 3.47
CA CYS A 48 1.82 2.08 3.87
C CYS A 48 2.32 1.01 4.84
N LEU A 49 1.41 0.42 5.61
CA LEU A 49 1.69 -0.78 6.38
C LEU A 49 1.26 -1.99 5.57
N VAL A 50 2.18 -2.93 5.41
CA VAL A 50 1.93 -4.22 4.74
C VAL A 50 2.12 -5.34 5.75
N ARG A 51 1.14 -6.22 5.85
CA ARG A 51 1.29 -7.51 6.53
C ARG A 51 1.73 -8.54 5.50
N TRP A 52 3.00 -8.91 5.55
CA TRP A 52 3.59 -9.93 4.68
C TRP A 52 3.12 -11.32 5.11
N ASP A 53 2.99 -12.26 4.16
CA ASP A 53 2.44 -13.59 4.48
C ASP A 53 3.31 -14.38 5.46
N ASP A 54 4.63 -14.24 5.32
CA ASP A 54 5.61 -14.91 6.19
C ASP A 54 5.97 -14.11 7.45
N CYS A 55 5.36 -12.93 7.65
CA CYS A 55 5.65 -12.07 8.80
C CYS A 55 4.36 -11.55 9.45
N PRO A 56 4.02 -11.99 10.68
CA PRO A 56 2.78 -11.61 11.34
C PRO A 56 2.72 -10.12 11.71
N THR A 57 3.89 -9.48 11.87
CA THR A 57 4.00 -8.06 12.22
C THR A 57 3.98 -7.21 10.95
N PRO A 58 3.03 -6.26 10.81
CA PRO A 58 3.03 -5.34 9.68
C PRO A 58 4.29 -4.49 9.64
N ALA A 59 4.82 -4.26 8.44
CA ALA A 59 6.00 -3.44 8.21
C ALA A 59 5.65 -2.19 7.40
N ILE A 60 6.31 -1.08 7.70
CA ILE A 60 6.21 0.16 6.91
C ILE A 60 6.93 -0.05 5.59
N GLN A 61 6.26 0.31 4.49
CA GLN A 61 6.75 0.18 3.13
C GLN A 61 6.47 1.45 2.34
N TRP A 62 7.42 1.85 1.50
CA TRP A 62 7.17 2.86 0.48
C TRP A 62 6.32 2.26 -0.62
N THR A 63 5.25 2.95 -1.03
CA THR A 63 4.36 2.48 -2.10
C THR A 63 5.11 2.28 -3.42
N THR A 64 6.18 3.05 -3.66
CA THR A 64 7.07 2.87 -4.82
C THR A 64 7.81 1.52 -4.85
N SER A 65 7.95 0.85 -3.72
CA SER A 65 8.61 -0.46 -3.60
C SER A 65 7.65 -1.64 -3.83
N LEU A 66 6.38 -1.34 -4.12
CA LEU A 66 5.30 -2.32 -4.23
C LEU A 66 4.69 -2.32 -5.63
N PHE A 67 4.14 -3.45 -6.04
CA PHE A 67 3.21 -3.55 -7.16
C PHE A 67 2.02 -4.43 -6.76
N LEU A 68 0.86 -4.24 -7.40
CA LEU A 68 -0.32 -5.08 -7.16
C LEU A 68 -0.01 -6.53 -7.54
N SER A 69 -0.25 -7.46 -6.62
CA SER A 69 -0.17 -8.90 -6.95
C SER A 69 -1.36 -9.25 -7.84
N ASP A 70 -1.09 -9.77 -9.04
CA ASP A 70 -2.07 -9.98 -10.12
C ASP A 70 -3.07 -11.13 -9.87
N LYS A 71 -3.42 -11.44 -8.62
CA LYS A 71 -4.41 -12.49 -8.29
C LYS A 71 -5.84 -11.93 -8.22
N GLY A 72 -6.21 -11.13 -9.21
CA GLY A 72 -7.49 -10.43 -9.19
C GLY A 72 -8.00 -9.88 -10.52
N ASN A 73 -7.54 -10.36 -11.67
CA ASN A 73 -8.29 -10.19 -12.92
C ASN A 73 -9.27 -11.35 -13.08
N ASN A 74 -10.41 -11.27 -12.39
CA ASN A 74 -11.62 -11.97 -12.84
C ASN A 74 -11.98 -11.39 -14.22
N LYS A 75 -11.61 -12.12 -15.28
CA LYS A 75 -12.29 -12.02 -16.57
C LYS A 75 -13.68 -12.64 -16.47
#